data_AF-A0A8T0VU04-F1
#
_entry.id   AF-A0A8T0VU04-F1
#
_cell.length_a   1.000
_cell.length_b   1.000
_cell.length_c   1.000
_cell.angle_alpha   90.00
_cell.angle_beta   90.00
_cell.angle_gamma   90.00
#
_symmetry.space_group_name_H-M   'P 1'
#
loop_
_entity.id
_entity.type
_entity.pdbx_description
1 polymer ?
#
loop_
_entity_poly.entity_id
_entity_poly.type
_entity_poly.pdbx_seq_one_letter_code
_entity_poly.pdbx_strand_id
1 'polypeptide(L)'
;MADMLSSAVVHEVVSQILSDLISRREGKEKVKVNENLERLEMAHIKLEAALETSEKWQITGASLLRWRKKLKRAAQECDDTLHKCKNRIIEEEQIEQEVRNLAFPKRIAHATRSFISSAFGHDNQQLSSVVQRFEWYADGASDFLRFIELGCTPYCHMPFNPFIKNFFSGKKLQHKIDQGNESTFFVLWLPFITAEHGIEVSLVFIQKDGNAPENNFYFSIMLQLSERTDILGIAIKCLQLFTPLFKSKVEIIRNKIMQLPTQDFSWVPFVDSRQKEHWDNLAGCVSQWLRPNPSCCKQIDHHEIHNSSNITTDKSDISLEPVIEAHLECQVSLDGGEICLQDSQYLIAGLLFMPHGSLEDLLPADKSSAIAVNHSEEQHCMHTDITLAQLEEITLPKAVEYFRQNTDTLVYQMLWKSRQGTAYIHVVKGSTKTQSKRRMIRGGKIVQRQEQEQENRSCVVPHFLNLWVAHAPIQLQGSIMNWIQKEVKNKLAFSPLRLQF
;
A
#
# COMPACT_ATOMS: atom_id res chain seq x y z
N MET A 1 -27.62 47.55 62.24
CA MET A 1 -27.77 46.15 61.76
C MET A 1 -28.73 46.04 60.57
N ALA A 2 -29.88 46.73 60.56
CA ALA A 2 -30.82 46.70 59.43
C ALA A 2 -30.23 47.26 58.11
N ASP A 3 -29.47 48.36 58.14
CA ASP A 3 -28.85 48.95 56.94
C ASP A 3 -27.71 48.11 56.34
N MET A 4 -27.10 47.23 57.13
CA MET A 4 -26.04 46.33 56.65
C MET A 4 -26.62 45.09 55.97
N LEU A 5 -27.78 44.63 56.44
CA LEU A 5 -28.52 43.52 55.85
C LEU A 5 -29.25 43.93 54.57
N SER A 6 -29.78 45.16 54.50
CA SER A 6 -30.36 45.69 53.26
C SER A 6 -29.32 45.89 52.15
N SER A 7 -28.11 46.37 52.50
CA SER A 7 -26.99 46.51 51.55
C SER A 7 -26.49 45.18 51.01
N ALA A 8 -26.40 44.13 51.84
CA ALA A 8 -25.98 42.80 51.42
C ALA A 8 -26.98 42.12 50.47
N VAL A 9 -28.28 42.25 50.76
CA VAL A 9 -29.35 41.71 49.90
C VAL A 9 -29.40 42.44 48.55
N VAL A 10 -29.23 43.76 48.55
CA VAL A 10 -29.16 44.55 47.29
C VAL A 10 -27.93 44.17 46.47
N HIS A 11 -26.76 43.96 47.11
CA HIS A 11 -25.54 43.53 46.43
C HIS A 11 -25.68 42.14 45.80
N GLU A 12 -26.33 41.20 46.49
CA GLU A 12 -26.57 39.85 45.98
C GLU A 12 -27.50 39.87 44.76
N VAL A 13 -28.60 40.61 44.82
CA VAL A 13 -29.56 40.72 43.70
C VAL A 13 -28.91 41.37 42.47
N VAL A 14 -28.10 42.42 42.66
CA VAL A 14 -27.36 43.06 41.58
C VAL A 14 -26.30 42.10 40.99
N SER A 15 -25.60 41.34 41.83
CA SER A 15 -24.62 40.34 41.39
C SER A 15 -25.28 39.22 40.57
N GLN A 16 -26.49 38.81 40.95
CA GLN A 16 -27.25 37.76 40.27
C GLN A 16 -27.76 38.22 38.89
N ILE A 17 -28.26 39.46 38.79
CA ILE A 17 -28.68 40.06 37.52
C ILE A 17 -27.50 40.27 36.57
N LEU A 18 -26.37 40.75 37.09
CA LEU A 18 -25.14 40.89 36.30
C LEU A 18 -24.65 39.52 35.80
N SER A 19 -24.68 38.49 36.65
CA SER A 19 -24.29 37.13 36.28
C SER A 19 -25.18 36.53 35.18
N ASP A 20 -26.49 36.76 35.21
CA ASP A 20 -27.41 36.28 34.16
C ASP A 20 -27.15 36.98 32.82
N LEU A 21 -26.97 38.30 32.83
CA LEU A 21 -26.66 39.09 31.62
C LEU A 21 -25.31 38.69 30.98
N ILE A 22 -24.33 38.40 31.83
CA ILE A 22 -23.00 37.88 31.49
C ILE A 22 -23.13 36.53 30.78
N SER A 23 -23.82 35.57 31.41
CA SER A 23 -23.97 34.21 30.87
C SER A 23 -24.72 34.18 29.52
N ARG A 24 -25.75 35.03 29.36
CA ARG A 24 -26.52 35.14 28.11
C ARG A 24 -25.70 35.71 26.96
N ARG A 25 -24.76 36.62 27.25
CA ARG A 25 -23.87 37.20 26.23
C ARG A 25 -22.79 36.20 25.82
N GLU A 26 -22.15 35.55 26.79
CA GLU A 26 -21.15 34.50 26.56
C GLU A 26 -21.72 33.35 25.70
N GLY A 27 -22.96 32.91 25.99
CA GLY A 27 -23.62 31.86 25.21
C GLY A 27 -23.85 32.25 23.74
N LYS A 28 -24.22 33.51 23.47
CA LYS A 28 -24.41 34.00 22.08
C LYS A 28 -23.09 34.12 21.32
N GLU A 29 -22.03 34.49 22.02
CA GLU A 29 -20.71 34.65 21.45
C GLU A 29 -20.08 33.29 21.08
N LYS A 30 -20.21 32.30 21.96
CA LYS A 30 -19.78 30.91 21.71
C LYS A 30 -20.45 30.28 20.48
N VAL A 31 -21.77 30.50 20.31
CA VAL A 31 -22.49 30.00 19.12
C VAL A 31 -21.92 30.60 17.83
N LYS A 32 -21.66 31.92 17.81
CA LYS A 32 -21.10 32.60 16.62
C LYS A 32 -19.67 32.18 16.30
N VAL A 33 -18.85 31.90 17.32
CA VAL A 33 -17.49 31.34 17.13
C VAL A 33 -17.57 29.95 16.50
N ASN A 34 -18.46 29.09 16.99
CA ASN A 34 -18.64 27.74 16.44
C ASN A 34 -19.13 27.79 14.98
N GLU A 35 -20.11 28.63 14.66
CA GLU A 35 -20.58 28.84 13.28
C GLU A 35 -19.44 29.32 12.35
N ASN A 36 -18.62 30.26 12.81
CA ASN A 36 -17.48 30.76 12.05
C ASN A 36 -16.39 29.68 11.84
N LEU A 37 -16.19 28.81 12.83
CA LEU A 37 -15.26 27.70 12.74
C LEU A 37 -15.71 26.68 11.69
N GLU A 38 -16.98 26.28 11.70
CA GLU A 38 -17.56 25.37 10.71
C GLU A 38 -17.45 25.95 9.29
N ARG A 39 -17.73 27.25 9.13
CA ARG A 39 -17.58 27.94 7.84
C ARG A 39 -16.12 27.98 7.36
N LEU A 40 -15.17 28.20 8.28
CA LEU A 40 -13.75 28.17 7.97
C LEU A 40 -13.29 26.78 7.53
N GLU A 41 -13.73 25.74 8.24
CA GLU A 41 -13.45 24.34 7.92
C GLU A 41 -14.01 23.97 6.54
N MET A 42 -15.26 24.36 6.25
CA MET A 42 -15.86 24.15 4.93
C MET A 42 -15.11 24.90 3.83
N ALA A 43 -14.65 26.14 4.08
CA ALA A 43 -13.84 26.88 3.12
C ALA A 43 -12.49 26.20 2.85
N HIS A 44 -11.84 25.67 3.89
CA HIS A 44 -10.61 24.88 3.75
C HIS A 44 -10.82 23.64 2.88
N ILE A 45 -11.84 22.83 3.19
CA ILE A 45 -12.19 21.62 2.43
C ILE A 45 -12.43 21.94 0.95
N LYS A 46 -13.18 23.02 0.66
CA LYS A 46 -13.43 23.45 -0.73
C LYS A 46 -12.14 23.83 -1.45
N LEU A 47 -11.23 24.52 -0.78
CA LEU A 47 -9.94 24.93 -1.33
C LEU A 47 -9.05 23.73 -1.64
N GLU A 48 -8.94 22.79 -0.71
CA GLU A 48 -8.18 21.55 -0.92
C GLU A 48 -8.77 20.71 -2.05
N ALA A 49 -10.09 20.47 -2.04
CA ALA A 49 -10.75 19.71 -3.10
C ALA A 49 -10.52 20.33 -4.49
N ALA A 50 -10.55 21.66 -4.61
CA ALA A 50 -10.26 22.35 -5.85
C ALA A 50 -8.78 22.25 -6.25
N LEU A 51 -7.86 22.34 -5.28
CA LEU A 51 -6.43 22.17 -5.54
C LEU A 51 -6.12 20.74 -6.00
N GLU A 52 -6.60 19.74 -5.29
CA GLU A 52 -6.48 18.32 -5.64
C GLU A 52 -7.02 18.01 -7.04
N THR A 53 -8.18 18.58 -7.36
CA THR A 53 -8.81 18.44 -8.68
C THR A 53 -7.97 19.12 -9.75
N SER A 54 -7.43 20.32 -9.48
CA SER A 54 -6.58 21.05 -10.43
C SER A 54 -5.26 20.35 -10.75
N GLU A 55 -4.82 19.41 -9.91
CA GLU A 55 -3.62 18.60 -10.18
C GLU A 55 -3.85 17.58 -11.29
N LYS A 56 -5.11 17.23 -11.56
CA LYS A 56 -5.53 16.33 -12.66
C LYS A 56 -5.43 17.01 -14.03
N TRP A 57 -5.09 18.29 -14.10
CA TRP A 57 -5.08 19.09 -15.32
C TRP A 57 -3.70 19.68 -15.63
N GLN A 58 -3.33 19.67 -16.91
CA GLN A 58 -2.11 20.31 -17.40
C GLN A 58 -2.35 21.80 -17.62
N ILE A 59 -2.10 22.59 -16.58
CA ILE A 59 -2.23 24.04 -16.63
C ILE A 59 -0.98 24.65 -17.25
N THR A 60 -1.04 25.05 -18.52
CA THR A 60 0.05 25.75 -19.22
C THR A 60 -0.07 27.28 -19.14
N GLY A 61 -1.29 27.79 -18.95
CA GLY A 61 -1.56 29.22 -18.88
C GLY A 61 -0.97 29.88 -17.63
N ALA A 62 -0.13 30.90 -17.81
CA ALA A 62 0.54 31.60 -16.70
C ALA A 62 -0.44 32.19 -15.67
N SER A 63 -1.59 32.70 -16.11
CA SER A 63 -2.63 33.25 -15.23
C SER A 63 -3.27 32.19 -14.33
N LEU A 64 -3.56 31.00 -14.88
CA LEU A 64 -4.13 29.88 -14.13
C LEU A 64 -3.09 29.27 -13.17
N LEU A 65 -1.82 29.19 -13.57
CA LEU A 65 -0.74 28.79 -12.66
C LEU A 65 -0.59 29.75 -11.48
N ARG A 66 -0.67 31.07 -11.75
CA ARG A 66 -0.67 32.10 -10.69
C ARG A 66 -1.89 31.95 -9.78
N TRP A 67 -3.06 31.66 -10.35
CA TRP A 67 -4.28 31.42 -9.57
C TRP A 67 -4.13 30.18 -8.67
N ARG A 68 -3.66 29.05 -9.19
CA ARG A 68 -3.38 27.83 -8.41
C ARG A 68 -2.44 28.11 -7.24
N LYS A 69 -1.34 28.84 -7.47
CA LYS A 69 -0.41 29.24 -6.40
C LYS A 69 -1.09 30.10 -5.32
N LYS A 70 -2.01 30.98 -5.72
CA LYS A 70 -2.77 31.82 -4.79
C LYS A 70 -3.75 31.00 -3.95
N LEU A 71 -4.43 30.02 -4.56
CA LEU A 71 -5.30 29.08 -3.84
C LEU A 71 -4.49 28.20 -2.89
N LYS A 72 -3.31 27.68 -3.29
CA LYS A 72 -2.42 26.92 -2.38
C LYS A 72 -2.04 27.72 -1.14
N ARG A 73 -1.68 29.00 -1.30
CA ARG A 73 -1.39 29.88 -0.15
C ARG A 73 -2.63 30.14 0.70
N ALA A 74 -3.79 30.35 0.07
CA ALA A 74 -5.03 30.57 0.80
C ALA A 74 -5.46 29.34 1.61
N ALA A 75 -5.27 28.13 1.07
CA ALA A 75 -5.52 26.88 1.80
C ALA A 75 -4.62 26.77 3.03
N GLN A 76 -3.31 26.97 2.88
CA GLN A 76 -2.37 26.96 4.01
C GLN A 76 -2.71 28.03 5.06
N GLU A 77 -2.96 29.27 4.65
CA GLU A 77 -3.35 30.35 5.57
C GLU A 77 -4.68 30.02 6.29
N CYS A 78 -5.60 29.34 5.62
CA CYS A 78 -6.88 28.90 6.19
C CYS A 78 -6.66 27.81 7.24
N ASP A 79 -5.83 26.80 6.93
CA ASP A 79 -5.48 25.72 7.85
C ASP A 79 -4.76 26.23 9.10
N ASP A 80 -3.75 27.10 8.92
CA ASP A 80 -3.04 27.75 10.03
C ASP A 80 -4.01 28.52 10.95
N THR A 81 -5.03 29.16 10.35
CA THR A 81 -6.07 29.90 11.08
C THR A 81 -7.01 28.95 11.80
N LEU A 82 -7.42 27.86 11.15
CA LEU A 82 -8.29 26.82 11.71
C LEU A 82 -7.61 26.17 12.93
N HIS A 83 -6.34 25.81 12.81
CA HIS A 83 -5.53 25.27 13.90
C HIS A 83 -5.41 26.25 15.07
N LYS A 84 -5.14 27.53 14.81
CA LYS A 84 -5.11 28.57 15.86
C LYS A 84 -6.46 28.72 16.56
N CYS A 85 -7.57 28.65 15.82
CA CYS A 85 -8.90 28.74 16.41
C CYS A 85 -9.20 27.51 17.28
N LYS A 86 -8.91 26.30 16.80
CA LYS A 86 -9.09 25.05 17.56
C LYS A 86 -8.26 25.06 18.86
N ASN A 87 -7.00 25.50 18.81
CA ASN A 87 -6.15 25.60 20.00
C ASN A 87 -6.69 26.61 21.03
N ARG A 88 -7.19 27.77 20.59
CA ARG A 88 -7.78 28.77 21.48
C ARG A 88 -9.03 28.24 22.20
N ILE A 89 -9.89 27.49 21.50
CA ILE A 89 -11.07 26.86 22.11
C ILE A 89 -10.66 25.89 23.22
N ILE A 90 -9.62 25.08 22.98
CA ILE A 90 -9.10 24.13 23.98
C ILE A 90 -8.48 24.87 25.18
N GLU A 91 -7.70 25.92 24.94
CA GLU A 91 -7.13 26.75 26.01
C GLU A 91 -8.24 27.41 26.87
N GLU A 92 -9.31 27.89 26.24
CA GLU A 92 -10.45 28.48 26.95
C GLU A 92 -11.23 27.45 27.77
N GLU A 93 -11.49 26.25 27.23
CA GLU A 93 -12.14 25.18 27.97
C GLU A 93 -11.31 24.76 29.19
N GLN A 94 -9.98 24.73 29.07
CA GLN A 94 -9.07 24.46 30.19
C GLN A 94 -9.13 25.58 31.23
N ILE A 95 -9.06 26.85 30.81
CA ILE A 95 -9.16 28.01 31.71
C ILE A 95 -10.54 28.03 32.40
N GLU A 96 -11.64 27.79 31.69
CA GLU A 96 -12.97 27.73 32.29
C GLU A 96 -13.07 26.61 33.33
N GLN A 97 -12.47 25.45 33.06
CA GLN A 97 -12.46 24.33 33.99
C GLN A 97 -11.62 24.63 35.24
N GLU A 98 -10.47 25.30 35.11
CA GLU A 98 -9.68 25.78 36.23
C GLU A 98 -10.42 26.82 37.06
N VAL A 99 -11.13 27.76 36.40
CA VAL A 99 -11.92 28.80 37.06
C VAL A 99 -13.09 28.22 37.83
N ARG A 100 -13.74 27.16 37.34
CA ARG A 100 -14.81 26.44 38.06
C ARG A 100 -14.33 25.88 39.40
N ASN A 101 -13.05 25.55 39.51
CA ASN A 101 -12.42 25.03 40.73
C ASN A 101 -11.98 26.13 41.73
N LEU A 102 -12.13 27.42 41.39
CA LEU A 102 -11.75 28.54 42.27
C LEU A 102 -12.85 28.95 43.26
N ALA A 103 -12.45 29.56 44.38
CA ALA A 103 -13.36 30.18 45.34
C ALA A 103 -14.18 31.32 44.71
N PHE A 104 -15.42 31.52 45.16
CA PHE A 104 -16.41 32.43 44.53
C PHE A 104 -15.90 33.88 44.29
N PRO A 105 -15.19 34.54 45.22
CA PRO A 105 -14.64 35.88 44.96
C PRO A 105 -13.59 35.91 43.84
N LYS A 106 -12.82 34.83 43.70
CA LYS A 106 -11.82 34.67 42.63
C LYS A 106 -12.49 34.39 41.28
N ARG A 107 -13.62 33.67 41.25
CA ARG A 107 -14.44 33.48 40.04
C ARG A 107 -15.02 34.80 39.52
N ILE A 108 -15.54 35.64 40.42
CA ILE A 108 -16.05 36.98 40.04
C ILE A 108 -14.92 37.87 39.51
N ALA A 109 -13.76 37.88 40.17
CA ALA A 109 -12.60 38.63 39.69
C ALA A 109 -12.12 38.14 38.30
N HIS A 110 -12.11 36.82 38.07
CA HIS A 110 -11.74 36.24 36.78
C HIS A 110 -12.77 36.54 35.69
N ALA A 111 -14.08 36.42 36.00
CA ALA A 111 -15.15 36.81 35.09
C ALA A 111 -15.01 38.30 34.73
N THR A 112 -14.88 39.18 35.72
CA THR A 112 -14.70 40.63 35.51
C THR A 112 -13.45 40.95 34.67
N ARG A 113 -12.35 40.22 34.89
CA ARG A 113 -11.13 40.36 34.08
C ARG A 113 -11.33 39.83 32.66
N SER A 114 -12.09 38.75 32.47
CA SER A 114 -12.48 38.25 31.14
C SER A 114 -13.42 39.22 30.42
N PHE A 115 -14.31 39.91 31.14
CA PHE A 115 -15.14 41.00 30.58
C PHE A 115 -14.32 42.20 30.09
N ILE A 116 -13.28 42.58 30.83
CA ILE A 116 -12.39 43.68 30.45
C ILE A 116 -11.38 43.23 29.38
N SER A 117 -10.99 41.95 29.43
CA SER A 117 -10.05 41.31 28.52
C SER A 117 -10.76 40.57 27.39
N SER A 118 -12.05 40.84 27.13
CA SER A 118 -12.84 40.18 26.10
C SER A 118 -12.30 40.59 24.74
N ALA A 119 -11.19 39.96 24.37
CA ALA A 119 -10.57 40.03 23.07
C ALA A 119 -11.59 39.68 22.00
N PHE A 120 -12.63 38.88 22.31
CA PHE A 120 -13.66 38.40 21.38
C PHE A 120 -14.72 39.41 20.95
N GLY A 121 -14.98 40.48 21.70
CA GLY A 121 -15.88 41.53 21.22
C GLY A 121 -15.31 42.24 19.98
N HIS A 122 -13.98 42.37 19.92
CA HIS A 122 -13.25 42.94 18.78
C HIS A 122 -12.74 41.86 17.80
N ASP A 123 -12.32 40.68 18.31
CA ASP A 123 -11.81 39.55 17.52
C ASP A 123 -12.91 38.81 16.76
N ASN A 124 -14.17 38.76 17.20
CA ASN A 124 -15.21 38.04 16.44
C ASN A 124 -15.56 38.73 15.12
N GLN A 125 -15.48 40.06 15.08
CA GLN A 125 -15.65 40.82 13.84
C GLN A 125 -14.43 40.65 12.93
N GLN A 126 -13.24 40.49 13.52
CA GLN A 126 -12.01 40.16 12.81
C GLN A 126 -12.03 38.72 12.27
N LEU A 127 -12.44 37.72 13.06
CA LEU A 127 -12.61 36.33 12.65
C LEU A 127 -13.68 36.21 11.57
N SER A 128 -14.81 36.89 11.72
CA SER A 128 -15.85 36.91 10.69
C SER A 128 -15.34 37.49 9.36
N SER A 129 -14.49 38.52 9.38
CA SER A 129 -13.91 39.08 8.15
C SER A 129 -12.81 38.18 7.56
N VAL A 130 -12.05 37.47 8.41
CA VAL A 130 -11.10 36.43 7.99
C VAL A 130 -11.83 35.23 7.36
N VAL A 131 -12.93 34.76 7.95
CA VAL A 131 -13.78 33.70 7.40
C VAL A 131 -14.34 34.11 6.04
N GLN A 132 -14.90 35.32 5.91
CA GLN A 132 -15.40 35.84 4.63
C GLN A 132 -14.31 35.90 3.55
N ARG A 133 -13.07 36.21 3.93
CA ARG A 133 -11.93 36.19 2.98
C ARG A 133 -11.67 34.78 2.46
N PHE A 134 -11.70 33.75 3.32
CA PHE A 134 -11.48 32.37 2.88
C PHE A 134 -12.67 31.79 2.12
N GLU A 135 -13.90 32.15 2.48
CA GLU A 135 -15.10 31.85 1.68
C GLU A 135 -14.97 32.44 0.27
N TRP A 136 -14.53 33.69 0.14
CA TRP A 136 -14.29 34.31 -1.16
C TRP A 136 -13.25 33.53 -2.00
N TYR A 137 -12.18 33.02 -1.38
CA TYR A 137 -11.23 32.16 -2.06
C TYR A 137 -11.83 30.81 -2.46
N ALA A 138 -12.62 30.20 -1.58
CA ALA A 138 -13.27 28.92 -1.81
C ALA A 138 -14.30 29.00 -2.95
N ASP A 139 -15.09 30.06 -2.98
CA ASP A 139 -16.04 30.33 -4.06
C ASP A 139 -15.30 30.60 -5.39
N GLY A 140 -14.21 31.37 -5.34
CA GLY A 140 -13.33 31.57 -6.49
C GLY A 140 -12.63 30.29 -6.97
N ALA A 141 -12.47 29.28 -6.11
CA ALA A 141 -11.88 28.01 -6.48
C ALA A 141 -12.79 27.19 -7.41
N SER A 142 -14.12 27.32 -7.27
CA SER A 142 -15.08 26.72 -8.20
C SER A 142 -14.97 27.34 -9.60
N ASP A 143 -14.82 28.66 -9.68
CA ASP A 143 -14.58 29.35 -10.97
C ASP A 143 -13.26 28.93 -11.61
N PHE A 144 -12.20 28.81 -10.80
CA PHE A 144 -10.90 28.33 -11.24
C PHE A 144 -10.98 26.93 -11.87
N LEU A 145 -11.71 25.99 -11.23
CA LEU A 145 -11.95 24.66 -11.79
C LEU A 145 -12.67 24.74 -13.14
N ARG A 146 -13.72 25.56 -13.25
CA ARG A 146 -14.45 25.75 -14.51
C ARG A 146 -13.55 26.27 -15.63
N PHE A 147 -12.65 27.22 -15.35
CA PHE A 147 -11.70 27.72 -16.35
C PHE A 147 -10.67 26.66 -16.77
N ILE A 148 -10.27 25.80 -15.84
CA ILE A 148 -9.38 24.68 -16.14
C ILE A 148 -10.11 23.64 -17.00
N GLU A 149 -11.35 23.27 -16.64
CA GLU A 149 -12.16 22.30 -17.37
C GLU A 149 -12.43 22.73 -18.82
N LEU A 150 -12.64 24.02 -19.05
CA LEU A 150 -12.94 24.57 -20.38
C LEU A 150 -11.70 24.87 -21.22
N GLY A 151 -10.55 25.14 -20.59
CA GLY A 151 -9.39 25.75 -21.25
C GLY A 151 -8.07 24.99 -21.13
N CYS A 152 -7.98 23.99 -20.26
CA CYS A 152 -6.78 23.19 -20.08
C CYS A 152 -6.98 21.78 -20.62
N THR A 153 -5.89 21.18 -21.11
CA THR A 153 -5.87 19.74 -21.36
C THR A 153 -5.82 19.03 -20.01
N PRO A 154 -6.64 18.01 -19.75
CA PRO A 154 -6.39 17.10 -18.63
C PRO A 154 -4.94 16.64 -18.70
N TYR A 155 -4.26 16.51 -17.56
CA TYR A 155 -2.94 15.89 -17.57
C TYR A 155 -3.13 14.53 -18.23
N CYS A 156 -2.40 14.24 -19.31
CA CYS A 156 -2.42 12.92 -19.95
C CYS A 156 -1.75 11.88 -19.04
N HIS A 157 -2.22 11.73 -17.80
CA HIS A 157 -2.42 10.41 -17.25
C HIS A 157 -3.68 9.86 -17.92
N MET A 158 -3.53 8.75 -18.63
CA MET A 158 -4.59 8.00 -19.34
C MET A 158 -5.97 8.33 -18.77
N PRO A 159 -6.91 8.88 -19.57
CA PRO A 159 -8.25 9.19 -19.09
C PRO A 159 -8.85 7.89 -18.59
N PHE A 160 -8.88 7.69 -17.26
CA PHE A 160 -9.32 6.45 -16.63
C PHE A 160 -8.70 5.21 -17.27
N ASN A 161 -7.52 4.78 -16.81
CA ASN A 161 -7.00 3.45 -17.15
C ASN A 161 -8.17 2.43 -17.04
N PRO A 162 -8.61 1.79 -18.15
CA PRO A 162 -9.80 0.96 -18.16
C PRO A 162 -9.70 -0.16 -17.10
N PHE A 163 -8.47 -0.54 -16.75
CA PHE A 163 -8.18 -1.48 -15.68
C PHE A 163 -8.66 -0.98 -14.32
N ILE A 164 -8.31 0.26 -13.94
CA ILE A 164 -8.68 0.87 -12.66
C ILE A 164 -10.20 0.91 -12.50
N LYS A 165 -10.92 1.42 -13.51
CA LYS A 165 -12.39 1.48 -13.49
C LYS A 165 -13.03 0.12 -13.25
N ASN A 166 -12.51 -0.92 -13.91
CA ASN A 166 -13.05 -2.27 -13.77
C ASN A 166 -12.78 -2.84 -12.37
N PHE A 167 -11.60 -2.59 -11.77
CA PHE A 167 -11.31 -3.01 -10.40
C PHE A 167 -12.19 -2.30 -9.36
N PHE A 168 -12.38 -0.98 -9.47
CA PHE A 168 -13.32 -0.24 -8.61
C PHE A 168 -14.77 -0.71 -8.77
N SER A 169 -15.11 -1.28 -9.94
CA SER A 169 -16.41 -1.92 -10.19
C SER A 169 -16.48 -3.37 -9.71
N GLY A 170 -15.46 -3.89 -9.01
CA GLY A 170 -15.40 -5.26 -8.51
C GLY A 170 -15.27 -6.32 -9.59
N LYS A 171 -14.69 -5.99 -10.76
CA LYS A 171 -14.46 -6.94 -11.85
C LYS A 171 -13.05 -7.50 -11.81
N LYS A 172 -12.92 -8.79 -12.13
CA LYS A 172 -11.64 -9.44 -12.36
C LYS A 172 -11.28 -9.48 -13.85
N LEU A 173 -10.00 -9.53 -14.13
CA LEU A 173 -9.47 -9.87 -15.45
C LEU A 173 -8.88 -11.28 -15.42
N GLN A 174 -9.26 -12.09 -16.39
CA GLN A 174 -8.69 -13.40 -16.60
C GLN A 174 -8.56 -13.65 -18.09
N HIS A 175 -7.34 -13.80 -18.58
CA HIS A 175 -7.08 -13.93 -19.99
C HIS A 175 -5.93 -14.92 -20.26
N LYS A 176 -6.07 -15.71 -21.31
CA LYS A 176 -5.10 -16.70 -21.77
C LYS A 176 -4.69 -16.34 -23.20
N ILE A 177 -3.40 -16.06 -23.40
CA ILE A 177 -2.81 -15.77 -24.70
C ILE A 177 -2.01 -17.00 -25.12
N ASP A 178 -2.50 -17.71 -26.12
CA ASP A 178 -1.79 -18.83 -26.73
C ASP A 178 -0.74 -18.28 -27.72
N GLN A 179 0.53 -18.62 -27.50
CA GLN A 179 1.68 -18.10 -28.26
C GLN A 179 2.21 -19.10 -29.30
N GLY A 180 1.51 -20.22 -29.50
CA GLY A 180 1.97 -21.34 -30.32
C GLY A 180 2.99 -22.23 -29.59
N ASN A 181 3.34 -23.38 -30.18
CA ASN A 181 4.35 -24.33 -29.64
C ASN A 181 4.18 -24.72 -28.17
N GLU A 182 2.95 -25.02 -27.73
CA GLU A 182 2.64 -25.36 -26.32
C GLU A 182 3.05 -24.26 -25.31
N SER A 183 3.20 -23.03 -25.78
CA SER A 183 3.53 -21.86 -24.98
C SER A 183 2.27 -21.02 -24.75
N THR A 184 1.96 -20.75 -23.49
CA THR A 184 0.79 -20.02 -23.05
C THR A 184 1.18 -18.97 -22.03
N PHE A 185 0.66 -17.77 -22.21
CA PHE A 185 0.77 -16.67 -21.26
C PHE A 185 -0.58 -16.36 -20.62
N PHE A 186 -0.63 -16.42 -19.29
CA PHE A 186 -1.82 -16.16 -18.50
C PHE A 186 -1.70 -14.82 -17.79
N VAL A 187 -2.78 -14.04 -17.87
CA VAL A 187 -2.96 -12.78 -17.15
C VAL A 187 -4.16 -12.94 -16.22
N LEU A 188 -3.95 -12.80 -14.92
CA LEU A 188 -4.98 -12.92 -13.90
C LEU A 188 -4.88 -11.76 -12.93
N TRP A 189 -5.88 -10.88 -12.92
CA TRP A 189 -5.93 -9.75 -12.02
C TRP A 189 -7.20 -9.75 -11.18
N LEU A 190 -7.02 -9.63 -9.86
CA LEU A 190 -8.07 -9.84 -8.86
C LEU A 190 -8.17 -8.64 -7.92
N PRO A 191 -9.35 -8.00 -7.80
CA PRO A 191 -9.60 -6.99 -6.78
C PRO A 191 -10.02 -7.63 -5.46
N PHE A 192 -9.50 -7.10 -4.35
CA PHE A 192 -9.82 -7.45 -2.98
C PHE A 192 -10.24 -6.18 -2.24
N ILE A 193 -11.28 -6.27 -1.41
CA ILE A 193 -11.70 -5.17 -0.55
C ILE A 193 -11.31 -5.53 0.87
N THR A 194 -10.40 -4.76 1.46
CA THR A 194 -10.02 -4.91 2.86
C THR A 194 -10.52 -3.69 3.64
N ALA A 195 -11.08 -3.93 4.83
CA ALA A 195 -11.64 -2.84 5.66
C ALA A 195 -10.58 -1.82 6.07
N GLU A 196 -9.32 -2.24 6.18
CA GLU A 196 -8.20 -1.44 6.67
C GLU A 196 -7.37 -0.79 5.56
N HIS A 197 -7.23 -1.45 4.40
CA HIS A 197 -6.35 -1.02 3.31
C HIS A 197 -7.11 -0.57 2.05
N GLY A 198 -8.45 -0.57 2.06
CA GLY A 198 -9.24 -0.16 0.89
C GLY A 198 -9.25 -1.23 -0.20
N ILE A 199 -9.15 -0.81 -1.47
CA ILE A 199 -9.12 -1.75 -2.60
C ILE A 199 -7.67 -2.15 -2.85
N GLU A 200 -7.36 -3.42 -2.64
CA GLU A 200 -6.10 -4.04 -3.03
C GLU A 200 -6.30 -4.81 -4.32
N VAL A 201 -5.28 -4.88 -5.16
CA VAL A 201 -5.31 -5.65 -6.40
C VAL A 201 -4.09 -6.56 -6.45
N SER A 202 -4.33 -7.84 -6.73
CA SER A 202 -3.26 -8.76 -7.10
C SER A 202 -3.23 -8.92 -8.61
N LEU A 203 -2.07 -8.66 -9.22
CA LEU A 203 -1.80 -8.93 -10.62
C LEU A 203 -0.87 -10.14 -10.69
N VAL A 204 -1.25 -11.14 -11.49
CA VAL A 204 -0.49 -12.36 -11.67
C VAL A 204 -0.28 -12.60 -13.16
N PHE A 205 0.97 -12.83 -13.53
CA PHE A 205 1.43 -13.15 -14.88
C PHE A 205 2.16 -14.49 -14.86
N ILE A 206 1.72 -15.42 -15.70
CA ILE A 206 2.30 -16.78 -15.73
C ILE A 206 2.62 -17.14 -17.17
N GLN A 207 3.88 -17.47 -17.44
CA GLN A 207 4.26 -18.12 -18.69
C GLN A 207 4.46 -19.61 -18.44
N LYS A 208 3.81 -20.42 -19.26
CA LYS A 208 4.05 -21.86 -19.34
C LYS A 208 4.42 -22.24 -20.75
N ASP A 209 5.55 -22.89 -20.91
CA ASP A 209 6.09 -23.41 -22.15
C ASP A 209 6.41 -24.89 -21.94
N GLY A 210 5.64 -25.75 -22.61
CA GLY A 210 5.78 -27.20 -22.53
C GLY A 210 7.08 -27.71 -23.16
N ASN A 211 7.57 -27.00 -24.18
CA ASN A 211 8.72 -27.40 -24.98
C ASN A 211 10.04 -26.84 -24.46
N ALA A 212 10.01 -25.65 -23.87
CA ALA A 212 11.15 -24.96 -23.30
C ALA A 212 10.85 -24.52 -21.85
N PRO A 213 10.92 -25.44 -20.86
CA PRO A 213 10.60 -25.14 -19.47
C PRO A 213 11.40 -23.99 -18.87
N GLU A 214 12.61 -23.73 -19.38
CA GLU A 214 13.43 -22.58 -19.05
C GLU A 214 12.71 -21.25 -19.31
N ASN A 215 11.70 -21.19 -20.19
CA ASN A 215 10.89 -20.01 -20.47
C ASN A 215 9.80 -19.75 -19.44
N ASN A 216 9.56 -20.69 -18.52
CA ASN A 216 8.53 -20.56 -17.50
C ASN A 216 8.88 -19.47 -16.49
N PHE A 217 7.89 -18.65 -16.17
CA PHE A 217 7.99 -17.69 -15.08
C PHE A 217 6.63 -17.49 -14.42
N TYR A 218 6.70 -17.07 -13.16
CA TYR A 218 5.58 -16.55 -12.39
C TYR A 218 5.97 -15.18 -11.87
N PHE A 219 5.21 -14.16 -12.22
CA PHE A 219 5.38 -12.81 -11.70
C PHE A 219 4.07 -12.35 -11.08
N SER A 220 4.08 -11.96 -9.81
CA SER A 220 2.94 -11.33 -9.15
C SER A 220 3.31 -10.03 -8.46
N ILE A 221 2.37 -9.10 -8.44
CA ILE A 221 2.42 -7.93 -7.57
C ILE A 221 1.09 -7.77 -6.85
N MET A 222 1.14 -7.38 -5.59
CA MET A 222 -0.02 -6.92 -4.85
C MET A 222 0.18 -5.45 -4.53
N LEU A 223 -0.83 -4.63 -4.78
CA LEU A 223 -0.78 -3.21 -4.53
C LEU A 223 -2.11 -2.65 -4.04
N GLN A 224 -2.04 -1.62 -3.22
CA GLN A 224 -3.16 -0.79 -2.81
C GLN A 224 -3.51 0.16 -3.96
N LEU A 225 -4.76 0.10 -4.42
CA LEU A 225 -5.23 0.83 -5.59
C LEU A 225 -5.80 2.20 -5.18
N SER A 226 -5.34 3.24 -5.87
CA SER A 226 -5.94 4.57 -5.90
C SER A 226 -6.39 4.92 -7.33
N GLU A 227 -7.26 5.92 -7.47
CA GLU A 227 -7.69 6.40 -8.80
C GLU A 227 -6.54 6.84 -9.71
N ARG A 228 -5.39 7.21 -9.13
CA ARG A 228 -4.21 7.73 -9.82
C ARG A 228 -3.12 6.66 -10.03
N THR A 229 -3.36 5.41 -9.65
CA THR A 229 -2.33 4.37 -9.65
C THR A 229 -1.94 3.95 -11.07
N ASP A 230 -0.71 4.22 -11.48
CA ASP A 230 -0.14 3.65 -12.71
C ASP A 230 0.26 2.18 -12.49
N ILE A 231 -0.73 1.29 -12.60
CA ILE A 231 -0.57 -0.15 -12.38
C ILE A 231 0.59 -0.74 -13.21
N LEU A 232 0.69 -0.38 -14.49
CA LEU A 232 1.70 -0.94 -15.38
C LEU A 232 3.09 -0.34 -15.12
N GLY A 233 3.15 0.98 -14.88
CA GLY A 233 4.40 1.64 -14.49
C GLY A 233 4.96 1.09 -13.19
N ILE A 234 4.10 0.87 -12.18
CA ILE A 234 4.47 0.20 -10.92
C ILE A 234 4.95 -1.22 -11.18
N ALA A 235 4.25 -2.01 -12.00
CA ALA A 235 4.66 -3.37 -12.32
C ALA A 235 6.04 -3.44 -12.97
N ILE A 236 6.33 -2.55 -13.93
CA ILE A 236 7.63 -2.46 -14.59
C ILE A 236 8.72 -2.02 -13.59
N LYS A 237 8.42 -1.06 -12.71
CA LYS A 237 9.35 -0.63 -11.66
C LYS A 237 9.65 -1.75 -10.67
N CYS A 238 8.64 -2.53 -10.27
CA CYS A 238 8.83 -3.71 -9.42
C CYS A 238 9.67 -4.77 -10.13
N LEU A 239 9.49 -4.97 -11.44
CA LEU A 239 10.32 -5.91 -12.21
C LEU A 239 11.81 -5.56 -12.18
N GLN A 240 12.15 -4.27 -12.15
CA GLN A 240 13.55 -3.83 -12.10
C GLN A 240 14.27 -4.30 -10.84
N LEU A 241 13.55 -4.52 -9.73
CA LEU A 241 14.11 -5.04 -8.48
C LEU A 241 14.77 -6.40 -8.69
N PHE A 242 14.28 -7.20 -9.62
CA PHE A 242 14.73 -8.57 -9.88
C PHE A 242 15.82 -8.67 -10.95
N THR A 243 16.28 -7.53 -11.49
CA THR A 243 17.25 -7.51 -12.59
C THR A 243 18.57 -8.21 -12.25
N PRO A 244 19.15 -8.07 -11.03
CA PRO A 244 20.39 -8.74 -10.68
C PRO A 244 20.29 -10.27 -10.77
N LEU A 245 19.22 -10.87 -10.25
CA LEU A 245 19.04 -12.33 -10.25
C LEU A 245 18.43 -12.87 -11.57
N PHE A 246 17.57 -12.10 -12.22
CA PHE A 246 16.71 -12.58 -13.31
C PHE A 246 16.77 -11.74 -14.59
N LYS A 247 17.92 -11.11 -14.87
CA LYS A 247 18.14 -10.15 -15.97
C LYS A 247 17.44 -10.50 -17.29
N SER A 248 17.61 -11.72 -17.81
CA SER A 248 17.01 -12.15 -19.08
C SER A 248 15.48 -12.25 -19.01
N LYS A 249 14.94 -12.66 -17.86
CA LYS A 249 13.49 -12.80 -17.64
C LYS A 249 12.82 -11.46 -17.43
N VAL A 250 13.45 -10.56 -16.69
CA VAL A 250 12.94 -9.19 -16.47
C VAL A 250 12.62 -8.50 -17.79
N GLU A 251 13.52 -8.58 -18.78
CA GLU A 251 13.30 -7.91 -20.07
C GLU A 251 12.17 -8.58 -20.88
N ILE A 252 12.05 -9.91 -20.83
CA ILE A 252 10.96 -10.65 -21.48
C ILE A 252 9.61 -10.26 -20.86
N ILE A 253 9.52 -10.25 -19.53
CA ILE A 253 8.28 -9.92 -18.82
C ILE A 253 7.92 -8.46 -19.06
N ARG A 254 8.90 -7.54 -19.00
CA ARG A 254 8.71 -6.11 -19.30
C ARG A 254 8.08 -5.92 -20.68
N ASN A 255 8.61 -6.56 -21.71
CA ASN A 255 8.08 -6.46 -23.07
C ASN A 255 6.65 -6.99 -23.16
N LYS A 256 6.33 -8.09 -22.46
CA LYS A 256 4.95 -8.63 -22.40
C LYS A 256 4.00 -7.66 -21.69
N ILE A 257 4.41 -7.06 -20.57
CA ILE A 257 3.59 -6.08 -19.83
C ILE A 257 3.32 -4.83 -20.67
N MET A 258 4.32 -4.35 -21.41
CA MET A 258 4.18 -3.19 -22.31
C MET A 258 3.21 -3.43 -23.46
N GLN A 259 2.94 -4.68 -23.83
CA GLN A 259 1.97 -5.06 -24.86
C GLN A 259 0.55 -5.26 -24.33
N LEU A 260 0.33 -5.27 -23.01
CA LEU A 260 -1.01 -5.46 -22.45
C LEU A 260 -2.01 -4.36 -22.87
N PRO A 261 -1.64 -3.06 -22.91
CA PRO A 261 -2.56 -2.01 -23.35
C PRO A 261 -3.08 -2.17 -24.78
N THR A 262 -2.39 -2.94 -25.63
CA THR A 262 -2.82 -3.19 -27.01
C THR A 262 -3.73 -4.40 -27.15
N GLN A 263 -4.07 -5.09 -26.05
CA GLN A 263 -4.90 -6.29 -26.05
C GLN A 263 -6.33 -5.95 -25.62
N ASP A 264 -7.30 -6.61 -26.25
CA ASP A 264 -8.71 -6.52 -25.86
C ASP A 264 -9.03 -7.52 -24.76
N PHE A 265 -9.30 -7.02 -23.57
CA PHE A 265 -9.55 -7.83 -22.39
C PHE A 265 -11.04 -7.95 -22.04
N SER A 266 -11.49 -9.18 -21.78
CA SER A 266 -12.80 -9.46 -21.20
C SER A 266 -12.78 -9.34 -19.68
N TRP A 267 -13.59 -8.44 -19.14
CA TRP A 267 -13.74 -8.23 -17.70
C TRP A 267 -15.02 -8.86 -17.19
N VAL A 268 -14.93 -9.65 -16.12
CA VAL A 268 -16.08 -10.35 -15.54
C VAL A 268 -16.28 -9.94 -14.09
N PRO A 269 -17.52 -9.78 -13.62
CA PRO A 269 -17.81 -9.50 -12.21
C PRO A 269 -17.15 -10.55 -11.30
N PHE A 270 -16.44 -10.09 -10.27
CA PHE A 270 -15.87 -10.95 -9.23
C PHE A 270 -16.86 -11.03 -8.06
N VAL A 271 -18.01 -11.65 -8.32
CA VAL A 271 -19.13 -11.76 -7.37
C VAL A 271 -19.29 -13.21 -6.94
N ASP A 272 -19.48 -13.41 -5.63
CA ASP A 272 -19.98 -14.61 -4.93
C ASP A 272 -19.70 -15.97 -5.59
N SER A 273 -18.42 -16.23 -5.83
CA SER A 273 -17.95 -17.55 -6.23
C SER A 273 -17.14 -18.19 -5.09
N ARG A 274 -17.16 -19.52 -4.99
CA ARG A 274 -16.26 -20.25 -4.07
C ARG A 274 -14.79 -19.89 -4.28
N GLN A 275 -14.42 -19.49 -5.52
CA GLN A 275 -13.08 -18.99 -5.84
C GLN A 275 -12.80 -17.64 -5.18
N LYS A 276 -13.77 -16.71 -5.19
CA LYS A 276 -13.64 -15.42 -4.52
C LYS A 276 -13.40 -15.59 -3.02
N GLU A 277 -14.27 -16.31 -2.33
CA GLU A 277 -14.12 -16.56 -0.89
C GLU A 277 -12.75 -17.20 -0.58
N HIS A 278 -12.31 -18.13 -1.42
CA HIS A 278 -11.01 -18.76 -1.28
C HIS A 278 -9.84 -17.77 -1.40
N TRP A 279 -9.86 -16.87 -2.38
CA TRP A 279 -8.80 -15.86 -2.57
C TRP A 279 -8.90 -14.71 -1.57
N ASP A 280 -10.10 -14.26 -1.19
CA ASP A 280 -10.31 -13.22 -0.17
C ASP A 280 -9.71 -13.66 1.18
N ASN A 281 -9.91 -14.93 1.56
CA ASN A 281 -9.31 -15.51 2.77
C ASN A 281 -7.77 -15.48 2.73
N LEU A 282 -7.16 -15.74 1.56
CA LEU A 282 -5.71 -15.66 1.42
C LEU A 282 -5.24 -14.22 1.47
N ALA A 283 -5.86 -13.34 0.67
CA ALA A 283 -5.50 -11.93 0.57
C ALA A 283 -5.56 -11.25 1.94
N GLY A 284 -6.58 -11.55 2.75
CA GLY A 284 -6.68 -11.03 4.12
C GLY A 284 -5.50 -11.45 5.00
N CYS A 285 -5.12 -12.74 5.00
CA CYS A 285 -4.00 -13.21 5.83
C CYS A 285 -2.64 -12.74 5.30
N VAL A 286 -2.47 -12.77 3.99
CA VAL A 286 -1.20 -12.44 3.32
C VAL A 286 -0.97 -10.93 3.35
N SER A 287 -1.97 -10.09 3.08
CA SER A 287 -1.82 -8.63 3.20
C SER A 287 -1.38 -8.22 4.61
N GLN A 288 -1.96 -8.79 5.67
CA GLN A 288 -1.53 -8.55 7.06
C GLN A 288 -0.11 -8.99 7.36
N TRP A 289 0.38 -10.05 6.69
CA TRP A 289 1.78 -10.47 6.82
C TRP A 289 2.71 -9.55 6.03
N LEU A 290 2.35 -9.18 4.81
CA LEU A 290 3.23 -8.45 3.89
C LEU A 290 3.30 -6.95 4.18
N ARG A 291 2.21 -6.39 4.71
CA ARG A 291 2.11 -4.99 5.16
C ARG A 291 1.39 -4.94 6.51
N PRO A 292 2.11 -5.20 7.62
CA PRO A 292 1.49 -5.26 8.95
C PRO A 292 0.85 -3.93 9.39
N ASN A 293 1.39 -2.80 8.96
CA ASN A 293 0.84 -1.48 9.23
C ASN A 293 0.18 -0.87 7.97
N PRO A 294 -1.16 -0.84 7.86
CA PRO A 294 -1.87 -0.20 6.75
C PRO A 294 -1.58 1.29 6.56
N SER A 295 -1.14 1.95 7.64
CA SER A 295 -0.97 3.39 7.72
C SER A 295 0.48 3.86 7.69
N CYS A 296 1.45 2.95 7.49
CA CYS A 296 2.88 3.24 7.54
C CYS A 296 3.32 4.42 6.65
N CYS A 297 2.58 4.72 5.59
CA CYS A 297 2.91 5.79 4.64
C CYS A 297 2.11 7.09 4.85
N LYS A 298 1.09 7.10 5.72
CA LYS A 298 0.22 8.29 5.92
C LYS A 298 0.90 9.41 6.72
N GLN A 299 2.02 9.14 7.39
CA GLN A 299 2.74 10.11 8.23
C GLN A 299 3.95 10.78 7.55
N ILE A 300 4.32 10.37 6.34
CA ILE A 300 5.56 10.81 5.70
C ILE A 300 5.48 12.24 5.15
N ASP A 301 4.28 12.81 4.97
CA ASP A 301 4.11 14.19 4.49
C ASP A 301 4.48 15.27 5.51
N HIS A 302 4.69 14.93 6.80
CA HIS A 302 4.94 15.94 7.83
C HIS A 302 6.37 16.00 8.38
N HIS A 303 7.18 14.94 8.29
CA HIS A 303 8.57 14.98 8.77
C HIS A 303 9.46 13.98 8.03
N GLU A 304 10.16 14.43 6.98
CA GLU A 304 11.53 14.02 6.61
C GLU A 304 11.90 14.51 5.18
N ILE A 305 11.86 15.82 4.96
CA ILE A 305 12.68 16.43 3.89
C ILE A 305 14.08 16.61 4.46
N HIS A 306 14.82 15.51 4.65
CA HIS A 306 16.27 15.59 4.80
C HIS A 306 16.97 14.30 4.37
N ASN A 307 17.56 14.37 3.17
CA ASN A 307 18.77 13.68 2.75
C ASN A 307 18.85 12.14 2.90
N SER A 308 18.41 11.43 1.86
CA SER A 308 19.15 10.25 1.39
C SER A 308 19.33 10.30 -0.13
N SER A 309 20.07 11.31 -0.58
CA SER A 309 20.63 11.34 -1.93
C SER A 309 21.73 10.27 -2.02
N ASN A 310 21.42 9.14 -2.67
CA ASN A 310 22.36 8.38 -3.52
C ASN A 310 21.62 7.25 -4.26
N ILE A 311 20.73 7.60 -5.20
CA ILE A 311 20.56 6.80 -6.42
C ILE A 311 20.48 7.79 -7.58
N THR A 312 21.52 7.77 -8.40
CA THR A 312 21.61 8.49 -9.66
C THR A 312 20.62 7.92 -10.67
N THR A 313 19.78 8.82 -11.21
CA THR A 313 19.10 8.74 -12.52
C THR A 313 18.26 7.49 -12.82
N ASP A 314 16.94 7.60 -12.62
CA ASP A 314 16.04 7.62 -13.78
C ASP A 314 14.72 8.35 -13.48
N LYS A 315 14.24 9.08 -14.48
CA LYS A 315 13.21 10.12 -14.40
C LYS A 315 11.81 9.49 -14.48
N SER A 316 11.33 8.89 -13.39
CA SER A 316 9.89 8.60 -13.22
C SER A 316 9.49 8.54 -11.73
N ASP A 317 8.72 9.54 -11.29
CA ASP A 317 8.20 9.76 -9.93
C ASP A 317 7.11 8.74 -9.51
N ILE A 318 7.34 7.44 -9.68
CA ILE A 318 6.38 6.41 -9.23
C ILE A 318 6.87 5.82 -7.90
N SER A 319 6.26 6.22 -6.79
CA SER A 319 6.57 5.67 -5.45
C SER A 319 6.24 4.17 -5.37
N LEU A 320 7.05 3.38 -4.62
CA LEU A 320 6.70 1.98 -4.25
C LEU A 320 5.75 1.92 -3.05
N GLU A 321 5.33 3.08 -2.53
CA GLU A 321 4.34 3.21 -1.47
C GLU A 321 3.07 2.36 -1.62
N PRO A 322 2.41 2.27 -2.80
CA PRO A 322 1.23 1.43 -2.94
C PRO A 322 1.53 -0.07 -3.00
N VAL A 323 2.79 -0.49 -3.18
CA VAL A 323 3.15 -1.90 -3.36
C VAL A 323 3.15 -2.62 -2.01
N ILE A 324 2.42 -3.73 -1.93
CA ILE A 324 2.37 -4.62 -0.77
C ILE A 324 3.39 -5.76 -0.94
N GLU A 325 3.42 -6.38 -2.12
CA GLU A 325 4.46 -7.34 -2.51
C GLU A 325 4.78 -7.26 -4.01
N ALA A 326 5.99 -7.70 -4.34
CA ALA A 326 6.37 -8.12 -5.68
C ALA A 326 7.08 -9.48 -5.58
N HIS A 327 6.69 -10.44 -6.43
CA HIS A 327 7.22 -11.79 -6.42
C HIS A 327 7.55 -12.23 -7.84
N LEU A 328 8.79 -12.69 -8.04
CA LEU A 328 9.21 -13.33 -9.28
C LEU A 328 9.79 -14.71 -8.98
N GLU A 329 9.28 -15.73 -9.67
CA GLU A 329 9.84 -17.08 -9.67
C GLU A 329 10.13 -17.52 -11.11
N CYS A 330 11.35 -18.00 -11.35
CA CYS A 330 11.82 -18.41 -12.66
C CYS A 330 12.68 -19.67 -12.56
N GLN A 331 12.69 -20.45 -13.64
CA GLN A 331 13.72 -21.47 -13.82
C GLN A 331 15.05 -20.80 -14.16
N VAL A 332 16.12 -21.20 -13.46
CA VAL A 332 17.49 -20.69 -13.64
C VAL A 332 18.44 -21.84 -13.94
N SER A 333 19.42 -21.57 -14.81
CA SER A 333 20.44 -22.53 -15.19
C SER A 333 21.55 -22.59 -14.15
N LEU A 334 22.10 -23.79 -13.94
CA LEU A 334 23.19 -24.03 -13.00
C LEU A 334 24.55 -23.47 -13.45
N ASP A 335 24.66 -23.12 -14.74
CA ASP A 335 25.95 -22.87 -15.39
C ASP A 335 26.24 -21.36 -15.48
N GLY A 336 27.04 -20.88 -14.53
CA GLY A 336 27.73 -19.60 -14.58
C GLY A 336 29.12 -19.68 -15.22
N GLY A 337 29.46 -20.76 -15.93
CA GLY A 337 30.75 -20.89 -16.62
C GLY A 337 31.08 -22.34 -17.01
N GLU A 338 31.32 -22.54 -18.30
CA GLU A 338 31.85 -23.73 -18.98
C GLU A 338 32.31 -24.86 -18.05
N ILE A 339 31.44 -25.84 -17.76
CA ILE A 339 31.72 -27.30 -17.75
C ILE A 339 30.40 -28.01 -17.42
N CYS A 340 29.89 -28.74 -18.41
CA CYS A 340 28.65 -29.50 -18.37
C CYS A 340 28.78 -30.74 -17.48
N LEU A 341 27.92 -30.87 -16.46
CA LEU A 341 27.63 -32.16 -15.82
C LEU A 341 26.42 -32.79 -16.52
N GLN A 342 26.59 -34.05 -16.92
CA GLN A 342 25.76 -34.85 -17.82
C GLN A 342 24.31 -35.17 -17.37
N ASP A 343 23.80 -34.51 -16.33
CA ASP A 343 22.39 -34.53 -15.91
C ASP A 343 22.01 -33.11 -15.49
N SER A 344 21.47 -32.30 -16.42
CA SER A 344 21.16 -30.89 -16.16
C SER A 344 19.97 -30.74 -15.20
N GLN A 345 20.25 -30.80 -13.91
CA GLN A 345 19.33 -30.34 -12.88
C GLN A 345 19.12 -28.83 -13.05
N TYR A 346 17.90 -28.42 -13.40
CA TYR A 346 17.52 -27.01 -13.36
C TYR A 346 17.13 -26.63 -11.93
N LEU A 347 17.37 -25.36 -11.58
CA LEU A 347 16.93 -24.78 -10.32
C LEU A 347 15.70 -23.90 -10.58
N ILE A 348 14.82 -23.82 -9.59
CA ILE A 348 13.77 -22.81 -9.56
C ILE A 348 14.18 -21.81 -8.49
N ALA A 349 14.39 -20.55 -8.89
CA ALA A 349 14.69 -19.47 -7.97
C ALA A 349 13.48 -18.54 -7.87
N GLY A 350 13.11 -18.20 -6.64
CA GLY A 350 12.05 -17.25 -6.33
C GLY A 350 12.56 -16.15 -5.41
N LEU A 351 12.12 -14.91 -5.69
CA LEU A 351 12.34 -13.74 -4.85
C LEU A 351 11.01 -13.05 -4.59
N LEU A 352 10.62 -12.93 -3.32
CA LEU A 352 9.47 -12.13 -2.90
C LEU A 352 9.96 -10.94 -2.08
N PHE A 353 9.67 -9.73 -2.55
CA PHE A 353 10.02 -8.47 -1.92
C PHE A 353 8.78 -7.76 -1.39
N MET A 354 8.87 -7.29 -0.15
CA MET A 354 7.80 -6.60 0.58
C MET A 354 8.36 -5.29 1.16
N PRO A 355 8.09 -4.13 0.52
CA PRO A 355 8.68 -2.85 0.92
C PRO A 355 8.29 -2.41 2.33
N HIS A 356 7.12 -2.87 2.81
CA HIS A 356 6.56 -2.50 4.13
C HIS A 356 6.60 -3.64 5.15
N GLY A 357 7.34 -4.71 4.84
CA GLY A 357 7.40 -5.91 5.69
C GLY A 357 8.41 -5.85 6.84
N SER A 358 8.97 -4.68 7.13
CA SER A 358 9.97 -4.49 8.20
C SER A 358 9.28 -4.01 9.47
N LEU A 359 9.46 -4.74 10.58
CA LEU A 359 9.05 -4.31 11.92
C LEU A 359 10.22 -3.55 12.54
N GLU A 360 9.98 -2.35 13.07
CA GLU A 360 10.99 -1.38 13.54
C GLU A 360 11.89 -1.86 14.70
N ASP A 361 11.73 -3.08 15.22
CA ASP A 361 12.17 -3.41 16.57
C ASP A 361 13.58 -3.97 16.75
N LEU A 362 14.41 -4.21 15.70
CA LEU A 362 15.65 -4.98 15.90
C LEU A 362 16.94 -4.52 15.21
N LEU A 363 16.93 -3.52 14.32
CA LEU A 363 18.16 -3.10 13.61
C LEU A 363 18.39 -1.58 13.72
N PRO A 364 19.65 -1.13 13.96
CA PRO A 364 19.99 0.29 13.83
C PRO A 364 19.60 0.81 12.44
N ALA A 365 19.17 2.08 12.37
CA ALA A 365 18.49 2.70 11.22
C ALA A 365 19.15 2.51 9.82
N ASP A 366 20.44 2.20 9.76
CA ASP A 366 21.22 2.08 8.52
C ASP A 366 21.66 0.66 8.15
N LYS A 367 21.32 -0.37 8.94
CA LYS A 367 21.88 -1.72 8.76
C LYS A 367 20.88 -2.70 8.13
N SER A 368 21.35 -3.47 7.16
CA SER A 368 20.62 -4.61 6.59
C SER A 368 21.23 -5.93 7.06
N SER A 369 20.44 -7.00 7.03
CA SER A 369 20.92 -8.34 7.38
C SER A 369 20.34 -9.40 6.45
N ALA A 370 21.15 -10.39 6.09
CA ALA A 370 20.72 -11.59 5.40
C ALA A 370 21.07 -12.84 6.22
N ILE A 371 20.09 -13.71 6.43
CA ILE A 371 20.21 -14.94 7.20
C ILE A 371 19.84 -16.12 6.29
N ALA A 372 20.64 -17.18 6.30
CA ALA A 372 20.26 -18.45 5.68
C ALA A 372 19.40 -19.23 6.68
N VAL A 373 18.26 -19.75 6.23
CA VAL A 373 17.17 -20.20 7.13
C VAL A 373 17.23 -21.71 7.45
N ASN A 374 18.25 -22.42 6.99
CA ASN A 374 18.29 -23.88 7.07
C ASN A 374 18.80 -24.39 8.43
N HIS A 375 17.94 -25.18 9.11
CA HIS A 375 18.09 -25.91 10.39
C HIS A 375 18.00 -25.12 11.71
N SER A 376 16.83 -25.23 12.37
CA SER A 376 16.51 -25.39 13.82
C SER A 376 17.24 -24.61 14.94
N GLU A 377 18.32 -23.90 14.65
CA GLU A 377 18.95 -22.94 15.54
C GLU A 377 19.23 -21.72 14.67
N GLU A 378 18.84 -20.53 15.16
CA GLU A 378 19.14 -19.25 14.53
C GLU A 378 20.66 -19.14 14.31
N GLN A 379 21.11 -19.51 13.11
CA GLN A 379 22.51 -19.37 12.74
C GLN A 379 22.79 -17.90 12.41
N HIS A 380 23.88 -17.41 12.98
CA HIS A 380 24.38 -16.03 12.88
C HIS A 380 24.24 -15.43 11.49
N CYS A 381 23.91 -14.13 11.45
CA CYS A 381 23.83 -13.30 10.26
C CYS A 381 24.95 -13.64 9.26
N MET A 382 24.58 -14.18 8.09
CA MET A 382 25.53 -14.55 7.06
C MET A 382 26.18 -13.32 6.44
N HIS A 383 25.43 -12.22 6.36
CA HIS A 383 25.87 -10.94 5.81
C HIS A 383 25.17 -9.77 6.49
N THR A 384 25.94 -8.86 7.07
CA THR A 384 25.48 -7.55 7.54
C THR A 384 25.77 -6.48 6.49
N ASP A 385 24.93 -5.46 6.40
CA ASP A 385 25.09 -4.29 5.52
C ASP A 385 25.19 -4.66 4.03
N ILE A 386 24.42 -5.68 3.62
CA ILE A 386 24.27 -6.13 2.23
C ILE A 386 23.01 -5.56 1.58
N THR A 387 23.12 -5.02 0.35
CA THR A 387 21.95 -4.56 -0.41
C THR A 387 21.18 -5.72 -1.02
N LEU A 388 19.92 -5.51 -1.40
CA LEU A 388 19.12 -6.55 -2.08
C LEU A 388 19.79 -7.01 -3.38
N ALA A 389 20.30 -6.07 -4.19
CA ALA A 389 20.98 -6.38 -5.43
C ALA A 389 22.26 -7.21 -5.23
N GLN A 390 23.06 -6.88 -4.21
CA GLN A 390 24.24 -7.68 -3.84
C GLN A 390 23.84 -9.09 -3.37
N LEU A 391 22.75 -9.19 -2.60
CA LEU A 391 22.24 -10.47 -2.12
C LEU A 391 21.77 -11.36 -3.27
N GLU A 392 21.07 -10.79 -4.25
CA GLU A 392 20.66 -11.48 -5.47
C GLU A 392 21.85 -12.09 -6.22
N GLU A 393 22.94 -11.33 -6.41
CA GLU A 393 24.14 -11.79 -7.11
C GLU A 393 24.81 -12.99 -6.42
N ILE A 394 24.79 -13.04 -5.10
CA ILE A 394 25.42 -14.13 -4.33
C ILE A 394 24.49 -15.31 -4.05
N THR A 395 23.18 -15.16 -4.28
CA THR A 395 22.17 -16.17 -3.91
C THR A 395 22.42 -17.48 -4.66
N LEU A 396 22.52 -17.44 -5.99
CA LEU A 396 22.68 -18.65 -6.79
C LEU A 396 24.01 -19.37 -6.51
N PRO A 397 25.18 -18.68 -6.48
CA PRO A 397 26.43 -19.32 -6.10
C PRO A 397 26.36 -20.02 -4.74
N LYS A 398 25.75 -19.38 -3.74
CA LYS A 398 25.59 -19.97 -2.40
C LYS A 398 24.64 -21.16 -2.40
N ALA A 399 23.51 -21.08 -3.10
CA ALA A 399 22.57 -22.19 -3.22
C ALA A 399 23.21 -23.41 -3.87
N VAL A 400 23.95 -23.20 -4.95
CA VAL A 400 24.67 -24.27 -5.66
C VAL A 400 25.72 -24.91 -4.75
N GLU A 401 26.50 -24.12 -4.03
CA GLU A 401 27.50 -24.64 -3.10
C GLU A 401 26.85 -25.44 -1.96
N TYR A 402 25.78 -24.90 -1.37
CA TYR A 402 25.00 -25.58 -0.34
C TYR A 402 24.47 -26.93 -0.81
N PHE A 403 23.97 -26.98 -2.05
CA PHE A 403 23.43 -28.19 -2.66
C PHE A 403 24.47 -29.25 -3.01
N ARG A 404 25.73 -28.86 -3.24
CA ARG A 404 26.86 -29.79 -3.38
C ARG A 404 27.23 -30.41 -2.04
N GLN A 405 27.23 -29.61 -0.98
CA GLN A 405 27.56 -30.07 0.37
C GLN A 405 26.46 -30.92 1.00
N ASN A 406 25.20 -30.66 0.63
CA ASN A 406 24.01 -31.30 1.20
C ASN A 406 23.17 -31.96 0.10
N THR A 407 23.56 -33.17 -0.31
CA THR A 407 22.96 -33.88 -1.45
C THR A 407 21.46 -34.13 -1.29
N ASP A 408 21.02 -34.41 -0.06
CA ASP A 408 19.62 -34.76 0.26
C ASP A 408 18.71 -33.54 0.39
N THR A 409 19.28 -32.34 0.44
CA THR A 409 18.51 -31.10 0.52
C THR A 409 18.02 -30.68 -0.85
N LEU A 410 16.74 -30.30 -0.91
CA LEU A 410 16.05 -29.86 -2.12
C LEU A 410 15.79 -28.35 -2.15
N VAL A 411 15.95 -27.67 -1.01
CA VAL A 411 15.60 -26.26 -0.83
C VAL A 411 16.72 -25.51 -0.12
N TYR A 412 17.02 -24.32 -0.62
CA TYR A 412 17.89 -23.34 0.00
C TYR A 412 17.11 -22.03 0.20
N GLN A 413 17.18 -21.44 1.39
CA GLN A 413 16.38 -20.27 1.77
C GLN A 413 17.24 -19.17 2.39
N MET A 414 16.99 -17.93 2.00
CA MET A 414 17.57 -16.73 2.61
C MET A 414 16.48 -15.71 2.94
N LEU A 415 16.57 -15.13 4.13
CA LEU A 415 15.72 -14.03 4.59
C LEU A 415 16.57 -12.77 4.68
N TRP A 416 16.13 -11.70 4.02
CA TRP A 416 16.76 -10.39 4.07
C TRP A 416 15.84 -9.37 4.72
N LYS A 417 16.40 -8.53 5.57
CA LYS A 417 15.68 -7.43 6.24
C LYS A 417 16.49 -6.15 6.16
N SER A 418 15.83 -5.05 5.86
CA SER A 418 16.37 -3.70 5.95
C SER A 418 15.28 -2.67 6.28
N ARG A 419 15.66 -1.39 6.39
CA ARG A 419 14.70 -0.27 6.45
C ARG A 419 13.85 -0.14 5.18
N GLN A 420 14.37 -0.59 4.04
CA GLN A 420 13.69 -0.50 2.74
C GLN A 420 12.67 -1.63 2.51
N GLY A 421 12.60 -2.61 3.42
CA GLY A 421 11.68 -3.74 3.34
C GLY A 421 12.33 -5.08 3.68
N THR A 422 11.57 -6.14 3.44
CA THR A 422 11.96 -7.53 3.68
C THR A 422 11.96 -8.30 2.36
N ALA A 423 12.87 -9.26 2.19
CA ALA A 423 12.88 -10.15 1.03
C ALA A 423 13.04 -11.61 1.44
N TYR A 424 12.26 -12.48 0.81
CA TYR A 424 12.34 -13.93 0.93
C TYR A 424 12.90 -14.50 -0.36
N ILE A 425 14.02 -15.21 -0.27
CA ILE A 425 14.69 -15.82 -1.41
C ILE A 425 14.73 -17.32 -1.23
N HIS A 426 14.23 -18.07 -2.20
CA HIS A 426 14.35 -19.53 -2.19
C HIS A 426 14.92 -20.03 -3.52
N VAL A 427 15.70 -21.10 -3.43
CA VAL A 427 16.16 -21.86 -4.58
C VAL A 427 15.82 -23.32 -4.34
N VAL A 428 15.20 -23.96 -5.32
CA VAL A 428 14.71 -25.33 -5.24
C VAL A 428 15.32 -26.18 -6.35
N LYS A 429 15.82 -27.37 -6.00
CA LYS A 429 16.27 -28.35 -6.99
C LYS A 429 15.07 -28.92 -7.76
N GLY A 430 15.11 -28.83 -9.08
CA GLY A 430 14.17 -29.53 -9.94
C GLY A 430 14.43 -31.04 -9.90
N SER A 431 13.47 -31.83 -9.42
CA SER A 431 13.60 -33.29 -9.46
C SER A 431 13.46 -33.82 -10.90
N THR A 432 14.53 -34.34 -11.48
CA THR A 432 14.45 -35.29 -12.59
C THR A 432 14.10 -36.66 -12.02
N LYS A 433 12.81 -37.02 -11.98
CA LYS A 433 12.49 -38.44 -11.76
C LYS A 433 12.99 -39.21 -12.98
N THR A 434 13.98 -40.06 -12.73
CA THR A 434 14.37 -41.19 -13.57
C THR A 434 13.10 -41.85 -14.10
N GLN A 435 12.99 -42.02 -15.41
CA GLN A 435 11.99 -42.90 -16.01
C GLN A 435 12.15 -44.30 -15.39
N SER A 436 11.43 -44.60 -14.32
CA SER A 436 11.35 -45.96 -13.83
C SER A 436 10.57 -46.76 -14.87
N LYS A 437 11.29 -47.40 -15.80
CA LYS A 437 10.75 -48.44 -16.68
C LYS A 437 10.34 -49.63 -15.82
N ARG A 438 9.28 -49.51 -15.02
CA ARG A 438 8.54 -50.69 -14.55
C ARG A 438 7.71 -51.19 -15.73
N ARG A 439 8.35 -51.98 -16.60
CA ARG A 439 7.66 -52.86 -17.56
C ARG A 439 6.87 -53.90 -16.75
N MET A 440 5.59 -53.66 -16.53
CA MET A 440 4.64 -54.73 -16.24
C MET A 440 4.16 -55.28 -17.58
N ILE A 441 4.63 -56.46 -17.97
CA ILE A 441 4.05 -57.24 -19.06
C ILE A 441 2.94 -58.09 -18.45
N ARG A 442 1.67 -57.73 -18.71
CA ARG A 442 0.60 -58.72 -18.85
C ARG A 442 -0.61 -58.12 -19.60
N GLY A 443 -0.73 -58.52 -20.87
CA GLY A 443 -1.99 -58.67 -21.61
C GLY A 443 -2.83 -57.42 -21.90
N GLY A 444 -2.63 -56.84 -23.09
CA GLY A 444 -3.68 -56.12 -23.83
C GLY A 444 -3.80 -54.61 -23.56
N LYS A 445 -3.45 -53.83 -24.59
CA LYS A 445 -3.48 -52.35 -24.72
C LYS A 445 -2.37 -51.60 -23.98
N ILE A 446 -1.42 -51.09 -24.76
CA ILE A 446 -0.52 -50.00 -24.37
C ILE A 446 -1.38 -48.74 -24.23
N VAL A 447 -1.83 -48.45 -23.02
CA VAL A 447 -2.26 -47.11 -22.66
C VAL A 447 -1.02 -46.42 -22.11
N GLN A 448 -0.47 -45.49 -22.89
CA GLN A 448 0.51 -44.54 -22.41
C GLN A 448 -0.19 -43.68 -21.36
N ARG A 449 -0.13 -44.10 -20.10
CA ARG A 449 -0.54 -43.27 -18.97
C ARG A 449 0.54 -42.23 -18.72
N GLN A 450 0.65 -41.24 -19.62
CA GLN A 450 1.21 -39.93 -19.29
C GLN A 450 0.15 -39.20 -18.47
N GLU A 451 -0.08 -39.64 -17.23
CA GLU A 451 -0.99 -38.95 -16.32
C GLU A 451 -0.23 -38.51 -15.08
N GLN A 452 -0.38 -37.21 -14.79
CA GLN A 452 -0.62 -36.64 -13.46
C GLN A 452 0.54 -36.13 -12.59
N GLU A 453 1.82 -36.42 -12.82
CA GLU A 453 2.86 -35.85 -11.93
C GLU A 453 3.40 -34.48 -12.37
N GLN A 454 3.37 -34.17 -13.67
CA GLN A 454 3.73 -32.82 -14.16
C GLN A 454 2.60 -31.80 -13.92
N GLU A 455 1.35 -32.28 -13.83
CA GLU A 455 0.18 -31.53 -13.36
C GLU A 455 0.24 -31.15 -11.87
N ASN A 456 1.13 -31.78 -11.11
CA ASN A 456 1.23 -31.67 -9.65
C ASN A 456 2.40 -30.80 -9.17
N ARG A 457 3.10 -30.08 -10.06
CA ARG A 457 3.92 -28.90 -9.67
C ARG A 457 2.99 -27.72 -9.36
N SER A 458 2.22 -27.97 -8.29
CA SER A 458 1.18 -27.19 -7.66
C SER A 458 1.55 -25.71 -7.55
N CYS A 459 0.59 -24.85 -7.90
CA CYS A 459 0.54 -23.39 -7.70
C CYS A 459 1.71 -22.79 -6.87
N VAL A 460 2.45 -21.84 -7.47
CA VAL A 460 3.60 -21.13 -6.88
C VAL A 460 3.27 -20.57 -5.48
N VAL A 461 2.03 -20.09 -5.30
CA VAL A 461 1.55 -19.50 -4.04
C VAL A 461 1.55 -20.51 -2.87
N PRO A 462 0.84 -21.65 -2.90
CA PRO A 462 0.97 -22.71 -1.90
C PRO A 462 2.39 -23.19 -1.65
N HIS A 463 3.24 -23.26 -2.68
CA HIS A 463 4.63 -23.67 -2.50
C HIS A 463 5.41 -22.67 -1.66
N PHE A 464 5.36 -21.38 -2.03
CA PHE A 464 5.95 -20.29 -1.27
C PHE A 464 5.45 -20.27 0.18
N LEU A 465 4.12 -20.35 0.38
CA LEU A 465 3.55 -20.31 1.73
C LEU A 465 4.02 -21.49 2.59
N ASN A 466 4.11 -22.71 2.04
CA ASN A 466 4.65 -23.85 2.78
C ASN A 466 6.11 -23.66 3.20
N LEU A 467 6.92 -23.03 2.34
CA LEU A 467 8.33 -22.75 2.63
C LEU A 467 8.51 -21.72 3.75
N TRP A 468 7.61 -20.74 3.82
CA TRP A 468 7.83 -19.53 4.62
C TRP A 468 6.85 -19.33 5.78
N VAL A 469 5.80 -20.15 5.92
CA VAL A 469 4.76 -20.00 6.96
C VAL A 469 5.33 -19.96 8.38
N ALA A 470 6.45 -20.62 8.65
CA ALA A 470 7.12 -20.57 9.96
C ALA A 470 7.60 -19.15 10.35
N HIS A 471 7.81 -18.28 9.36
CA HIS A 471 8.20 -16.87 9.54
C HIS A 471 7.03 -15.89 9.51
N ALA A 472 5.81 -16.37 9.23
CA ALA A 472 4.63 -15.55 9.36
C ALA A 472 4.31 -15.28 10.84
N PRO A 473 3.66 -14.14 11.17
CA PRO A 473 3.14 -13.90 12.51
C PRO A 473 2.34 -15.09 13.02
N ILE A 474 2.58 -15.50 14.28
CA ILE A 474 2.03 -16.73 14.88
C ILE A 474 0.50 -16.81 14.71
N GLN A 475 -0.17 -15.67 14.83
CA GLN A 475 -1.63 -15.55 14.69
C GLN A 475 -2.14 -15.91 13.28
N LEU A 476 -1.31 -15.74 12.25
CA LEU A 476 -1.65 -15.99 10.84
C LEU A 476 -1.28 -17.41 10.38
N GLN A 477 -0.31 -18.06 11.03
CA GLN A 477 0.21 -19.37 10.61
C GLN A 477 -0.90 -20.43 10.48
N GLY A 478 -1.83 -20.48 11.44
CA GLY A 478 -2.96 -21.41 11.42
C GLY A 478 -3.90 -21.16 10.24
N SER A 479 -4.23 -19.89 9.95
CA SER A 479 -5.08 -19.50 8.83
C SER A 479 -4.44 -19.82 7.48
N ILE A 480 -3.14 -19.53 7.33
CA ILE A 480 -2.36 -19.86 6.13
C ILE A 480 -2.33 -21.38 5.92
N MET A 481 -2.02 -22.16 6.97
CA MET A 481 -1.97 -23.62 6.86
C MET A 481 -3.32 -24.22 6.51
N ASN A 482 -4.41 -23.72 7.12
CA ASN A 482 -5.77 -24.12 6.78
C ASN A 482 -6.11 -23.83 5.31
N TRP A 483 -5.68 -22.68 4.80
CA TRP A 483 -5.87 -22.31 3.40
C TRP A 483 -5.10 -23.26 2.46
N ILE A 484 -3.82 -23.54 2.74
CA ILE A 484 -3.00 -24.48 1.95
C ILE A 484 -3.67 -25.87 1.91
N GLN A 485 -4.16 -26.37 3.04
CA GLN A 485 -4.85 -27.66 3.10
C GLN A 485 -6.15 -27.67 2.29
N LYS A 486 -6.94 -26.59 2.34
CA LYS A 486 -8.14 -26.45 1.51
C LYS A 486 -7.77 -26.43 0.03
N GLU A 487 -6.66 -25.79 -0.32
CA GLU A 487 -6.20 -25.71 -1.70
C GLU A 487 -5.78 -27.07 -2.25
N VAL A 488 -4.98 -27.83 -1.49
CA VAL A 488 -4.59 -29.19 -1.88
C VAL A 488 -5.81 -30.11 -2.05
N LYS A 489 -6.81 -29.98 -1.17
CA LYS A 489 -8.04 -30.81 -1.21
C LYS A 489 -8.96 -30.46 -2.37
N ASN A 490 -9.16 -29.17 -2.62
CA ASN A 490 -10.22 -28.71 -3.50
C ASN A 490 -9.72 -28.20 -4.87
N LYS A 491 -8.40 -28.04 -5.04
CA LYS A 491 -7.76 -27.47 -6.25
C LYS A 491 -8.49 -26.19 -6.71
N LEU A 492 -8.74 -25.28 -5.77
CA LEU A 492 -9.57 -24.09 -5.96
C LEU A 492 -8.78 -22.93 -6.56
N ALA A 493 -7.45 -22.92 -6.40
CA ALA A 493 -6.57 -22.05 -7.13
C ALA A 493 -6.60 -22.45 -8.59
N PHE A 494 -6.45 -21.43 -9.44
CA PHE A 494 -6.48 -21.59 -10.88
C PHE A 494 -5.37 -22.55 -11.30
N SER A 495 -5.72 -23.81 -11.59
CA SER A 495 -4.88 -24.63 -12.45
C SER A 495 -4.98 -24.04 -13.84
N PRO A 496 -3.86 -23.60 -14.46
CA PRO A 496 -3.87 -23.07 -15.82
C PRO A 496 -4.45 -24.06 -16.85
N LEU A 497 -4.56 -25.34 -16.47
CA LEU A 497 -5.09 -26.45 -17.28
C LEU A 497 -6.58 -26.76 -17.04
N ARG A 498 -7.25 -26.13 -16.06
CA ARG A 498 -8.70 -26.33 -15.78
C ARG A 498 -9.59 -25.19 -16.27
N LEU A 499 -9.03 -24.28 -17.07
CA LEU A 499 -9.77 -23.22 -17.74
C LEU A 499 -10.43 -23.78 -19.00
N GLN A 500 -11.52 -24.54 -18.81
CA GLN A 500 -12.47 -24.79 -19.89
C GLN A 500 -13.33 -23.52 -20.04
N PHE A 501 -13.32 -22.96 -21.25
CA PHE A 501 -14.31 -21.98 -21.69
C PHE A 501 -15.65 -22.68 -21.92
#